data_AF-A0A6C0E013-F1
#
_entry.id   AF-A0A6C0E013-F1
#
_cell.length_a   1.000
_cell.length_b   1.000
_cell.length_c   1.000
_cell.angle_alpha   90.00
_cell.angle_beta   90.00
_cell.angle_gamma   90.00
#
_symmetry.space_group_name_H-M   'P 1'
#
loop_
_entity.id
_entity.type
_entity.pdbx_description
1 polymer ?
#
loop_
_entity_poly.entity_id
_entity_poly.type
_entity_poly.pdbx_seq_one_letter_code
_entity_poly.pdbx_strand_id
1 'polypeptide(L)'
;MKKQKNIIAIIFFYKTIIMNSIVLKLILVIHLLFVLFVILVPFVGSNYTLLIHIIIVPFMILHWYTNQNNCALTVMEKNIRRKLYGFTPKPVECFTFNIIAPVYDFTKTNYDMAGIIYFVAISLWLIAVYKFYSNYRDGKMSSIYAFINN
;
A
#
# COMPACT_ATOMS: atom_id res chain seq x y z
N MET A 1 25.78 -34.52 -17.04
CA MET A 1 25.74 -33.22 -16.33
C MET A 1 24.81 -32.14 -16.94
N LYS A 2 24.69 -31.98 -18.28
CA LYS A 2 23.79 -30.98 -18.90
C LYS A 2 22.29 -31.18 -18.60
N LYS A 3 21.82 -32.44 -18.56
CA LYS A 3 20.42 -32.81 -18.35
C LYS A 3 19.89 -32.45 -16.95
N GLN A 4 20.74 -32.53 -15.92
CA GLN A 4 20.39 -32.22 -14.53
C GLN A 4 20.27 -30.72 -14.27
N LYS A 5 21.11 -29.90 -14.94
CA LYS A 5 21.01 -28.42 -14.89
C LYS A 5 19.70 -27.90 -15.51
N ASN A 6 19.22 -28.53 -16.58
CA ASN A 6 17.97 -28.15 -17.24
C ASN A 6 16.73 -28.46 -16.38
N ILE A 7 16.72 -29.60 -15.67
CA ILE A 7 15.63 -29.97 -14.77
C ILE A 7 15.54 -29.02 -13.58
N ILE A 8 16.69 -28.66 -12.98
CA ILE A 8 16.74 -27.69 -11.87
C ILE A 8 16.28 -26.30 -12.33
N ALA A 9 16.67 -25.87 -13.54
CA ALA A 9 16.22 -24.61 -14.12
C ALA A 9 14.71 -24.59 -14.36
N ILE A 10 14.11 -25.67 -14.86
CA ILE A 10 12.66 -25.80 -15.07
C ILE A 10 11.91 -25.76 -13.74
N ILE A 11 12.39 -26.45 -12.70
CA ILE A 11 11.78 -26.42 -11.35
C ILE A 11 11.88 -25.01 -10.76
N PHE A 12 13.01 -24.31 -10.92
CA PHE A 12 13.19 -22.93 -10.46
C PHE A 12 12.28 -21.95 -11.22
N PHE A 13 12.14 -22.13 -12.54
CA PHE A 13 11.26 -21.32 -13.39
C PHE A 13 9.78 -21.55 -13.02
N TYR A 14 9.37 -22.80 -12.83
CA TYR A 14 8.01 -23.16 -12.43
C TYR A 14 7.67 -22.67 -11.01
N LYS A 15 8.63 -22.77 -10.07
CA LYS A 15 8.50 -22.23 -8.71
C LYS A 15 8.41 -20.70 -8.71
N THR A 16 9.15 -20.03 -9.59
CA THR A 16 9.08 -18.57 -9.78
C THR A 16 7.73 -18.15 -10.36
N ILE A 17 7.21 -18.88 -11.36
CA ILE A 17 5.89 -18.63 -11.96
C ILE A 17 4.76 -18.83 -10.92
N ILE A 18 4.80 -19.92 -10.15
CA ILE A 18 3.80 -20.20 -9.10
C ILE A 18 3.84 -19.13 -8.00
N MET A 19 5.03 -18.81 -7.49
CA MET A 19 5.18 -17.80 -6.43
C MET A 19 4.70 -16.42 -6.90
N ASN A 20 4.99 -16.03 -8.13
CA ASN A 20 4.50 -14.78 -8.72
C ASN A 20 2.97 -14.76 -8.84
N SER A 21 2.34 -15.88 -9.20
CA SER A 21 0.87 -15.95 -9.33
C SER A 21 0.13 -15.84 -7.99
N ILE A 22 0.70 -16.39 -6.91
CA ILE A 22 0.14 -16.28 -5.56
C ILE A 22 0.30 -14.86 -5.02
N VAL A 23 1.49 -14.28 -5.18
CA VAL A 23 1.79 -12.91 -4.75
C VAL A 23 0.88 -11.91 -5.50
N LEU A 24 0.67 -12.09 -6.80
CA LEU A 24 -0.23 -11.25 -7.60
C LEU A 24 -1.68 -11.30 -7.08
N LYS A 25 -2.20 -12.50 -6.77
CA LYS A 25 -3.55 -12.66 -6.21
C LYS A 25 -3.67 -12.03 -4.83
N LEU A 26 -2.65 -12.18 -3.97
CA LEU A 26 -2.61 -11.55 -2.65
C LEU A 26 -2.64 -10.02 -2.75
N ILE A 27 -1.84 -9.45 -3.66
CA ILE A 27 -1.81 -8.01 -3.92
C ILE A 27 -3.18 -7.51 -4.38
N LEU A 28 -3.84 -8.23 -5.30
CA LEU A 28 -5.17 -7.88 -5.77
C LEU A 28 -6.20 -7.87 -4.63
N VAL A 29 -6.15 -8.86 -3.74
CA VAL A 29 -7.03 -8.93 -2.56
C VAL A 29 -6.76 -7.75 -1.61
N ILE A 30 -5.50 -7.47 -1.28
CA ILE A 30 -5.13 -6.36 -0.40
C ILE A 30 -5.54 -5.02 -1.01
N HIS A 31 -5.32 -4.83 -2.31
CA HIS A 31 -5.73 -3.62 -3.02
C HIS A 31 -7.25 -3.45 -3.02
N LEU A 32 -8.01 -4.52 -3.30
CA LEU A 32 -9.47 -4.49 -3.26
C LEU A 32 -9.98 -4.10 -1.85
N LEU A 33 -9.41 -4.70 -0.80
CA LEU A 33 -9.73 -4.34 0.58
C LEU A 33 -9.39 -2.88 0.88
N PHE A 34 -8.25 -2.38 0.39
CA PHE A 34 -7.85 -1.00 0.57
C PHE A 34 -8.76 -0.01 -0.17
N VAL A 35 -9.15 -0.31 -1.42
CA VAL A 35 -10.10 0.51 -2.17
C VAL A 35 -11.47 0.54 -1.47
N LEU A 36 -11.94 -0.60 -0.98
CA LEU A 36 -13.17 -0.68 -0.18
C LEU A 36 -13.04 0.16 1.10
N PHE A 37 -11.89 0.12 1.78
CA PHE A 37 -11.62 0.95 2.95
C PHE A 37 -11.69 2.45 2.61
N VAL A 38 -11.08 2.89 1.51
CA VAL A 38 -11.10 4.31 1.11
C VAL A 38 -12.51 4.79 0.76
N ILE A 39 -13.32 3.94 0.10
CA ILE A 39 -14.67 4.31 -0.33
C ILE A 39 -15.69 4.24 0.81
N LEU A 40 -15.66 3.19 1.65
CA LEU A 40 -16.74 2.92 2.61
C LEU A 40 -16.59 3.68 3.94
N VAL A 41 -15.35 3.84 4.43
CA VAL A 41 -15.09 4.45 5.74
C VAL A 41 -15.59 5.90 5.90
N PRO A 42 -15.48 6.81 4.92
CA PRO A 42 -16.06 8.15 5.08
C PRO A 42 -17.56 8.14 5.39
N PHE A 43 -18.30 7.13 4.90
CA PHE A 43 -19.75 7.05 5.07
C PHE A 43 -20.16 6.22 6.30
N VAL A 44 -19.57 5.05 6.50
CA VAL A 44 -20.04 4.05 7.50
C VAL A 44 -19.09 3.94 8.71
N GLY A 45 -17.90 4.53 8.63
CA GLY A 45 -16.87 4.39 9.66
C GLY A 45 -17.24 4.96 11.03
N SER A 46 -16.83 4.25 12.08
CA SER A 46 -16.77 4.76 13.45
C SER A 46 -15.64 5.80 13.60
N ASN A 47 -15.63 6.55 14.70
CA ASN A 47 -14.64 7.60 14.99
C ASN A 47 -13.19 7.10 14.85
N TYR A 48 -12.91 5.87 15.29
CA TYR A 48 -11.59 5.23 15.17
C TYR A 48 -11.19 4.99 13.71
N THR A 49 -12.11 4.42 12.93
CA THR A 49 -11.84 4.14 11.51
C THR A 49 -11.70 5.43 10.69
N LEU A 50 -12.47 6.47 11.03
CA LEU A 50 -12.35 7.80 10.45
C LEU A 50 -10.96 8.41 10.73
N LEU A 51 -10.47 8.31 11.98
CA LEU A 51 -9.13 8.80 12.33
C LEU A 51 -8.04 8.08 11.53
N ILE A 52 -8.10 6.75 11.47
CA ILE A 52 -7.14 5.95 10.70
C ILE A 52 -7.20 6.33 9.21
N HIS A 53 -8.40 6.53 8.66
CA HIS A 53 -8.58 6.96 7.27
C HIS A 53 -7.97 8.35 7.01
N ILE A 54 -8.17 9.32 7.92
CA ILE A 54 -7.62 10.67 7.81
C ILE A 54 -6.09 10.65 7.79
N ILE A 55 -5.46 9.73 8.51
CA ILE A 55 -4.00 9.57 8.52
C ILE A 55 -3.53 8.85 7.24
N ILE A 56 -4.11 7.70 6.91
CA ILE A 56 -3.61 6.82 5.84
C ILE A 56 -3.78 7.44 4.44
N VAL A 57 -4.91 8.09 4.14
CA VAL A 57 -5.20 8.57 2.78
C VAL A 57 -4.22 9.65 2.30
N PRO A 58 -3.85 10.67 3.09
CA PRO A 58 -2.80 11.62 2.72
C PRO A 58 -1.44 10.97 2.45
N PHE A 59 -1.03 9.99 3.27
CA PHE A 59 0.21 9.26 3.02
C PHE A 59 0.15 8.46 1.72
N MET A 60 -1.00 7.87 1.39
CA MET A 60 -1.22 7.17 0.14
C MET A 60 -1.18 8.13 -1.06
N ILE A 61 -1.85 9.28 -0.99
CA ILE A 61 -1.79 10.32 -2.03
C ILE A 61 -0.35 10.83 -2.20
N LEU A 62 0.35 11.11 -1.10
CA LEU A 62 1.75 11.52 -1.12
C LEU A 62 2.65 10.45 -1.75
N HIS A 63 2.38 9.18 -1.48
CA HIS A 63 3.11 8.08 -2.08
C HIS A 63 2.86 8.01 -3.60
N TRP A 64 1.62 8.19 -4.04
CA TRP A 64 1.28 8.27 -5.48
C TRP A 64 1.94 9.47 -6.16
N TYR A 65 1.99 10.62 -5.49
CA TYR A 65 2.60 11.84 -6.02
C TYR A 65 4.12 11.71 -6.13
N THR A 66 4.77 11.14 -5.12
CA THR A 66 6.24 10.97 -5.08
C THR A 66 6.75 9.80 -5.91
N ASN A 67 5.86 8.91 -6.38
CA ASN A 67 6.02 7.89 -7.42
C ASN A 67 7.43 7.26 -7.60
N GLN A 68 8.05 6.85 -6.48
CA GLN A 68 9.38 6.24 -6.50
C GLN A 68 9.40 4.75 -6.15
N ASN A 69 8.26 4.08 -5.90
CA ASN A 69 8.11 2.64 -5.52
C ASN A 69 9.06 2.11 -4.41
N ASN A 70 9.95 2.96 -3.90
CA ASN A 70 10.89 2.76 -2.82
C ASN A 70 10.24 3.37 -1.59
N CYS A 71 9.31 2.64 -0.99
CA CYS A 71 8.80 3.02 0.32
C CYS A 71 9.91 2.86 1.38
N ALA A 72 9.69 3.43 2.57
CA ALA A 72 10.59 3.26 3.71
C ALA A 72 10.94 1.79 3.97
N LEU A 73 9.94 0.91 3.80
CA LEU A 73 10.09 -0.54 3.94
C LEU A 73 11.05 -1.17 2.90
N THR A 74 11.02 -0.75 1.64
CA THR A 74 11.96 -1.20 0.60
C THR A 74 13.39 -0.72 0.88
N VAL A 75 13.54 0.51 1.39
CA VAL A 75 14.86 1.06 1.80
C VAL A 75 15.40 0.31 3.03
N MET A 76 14.52 0.00 3.99
CA MET A 76 14.87 -0.80 5.16
C MET A 76 15.29 -2.22 4.76
N GLU A 77 14.55 -2.89 3.87
CA GLU A 77 14.91 -4.21 3.33
C GLU A 77 16.29 -4.19 2.66
N LYS A 78 16.54 -3.19 1.80
CA LYS A 78 17.86 -3.00 1.15
C LYS A 78 18.98 -2.83 2.17
N ASN A 79 18.76 -2.04 3.21
CA ASN A 79 19.76 -1.80 4.25
C ASN A 79 20.06 -3.06 5.07
N ILE A 80 19.04 -3.85 5.42
CA ILE A 80 19.21 -5.11 6.14
C ILE A 80 19.96 -6.12 5.26
N ARG A 81 19.55 -6.29 4.00
CA ARG A 81 20.21 -7.21 3.07
C ARG A 81 21.65 -6.83 2.77
N ARG A 82 21.95 -5.54 2.65
CA ARG A 82 23.32 -5.03 2.53
C ARG A 82 24.18 -5.44 3.72
N LYS A 83 23.65 -5.32 4.95
CA LYS A 83 24.37 -5.71 6.17
C LYS A 83 24.58 -7.22 6.28
N LEU A 84 23.62 -8.03 5.84
CA LEU A 84 23.67 -9.49 5.96
C LEU A 84 24.49 -10.18 4.87
N TYR A 85 24.40 -9.70 3.63
CA TYR A 85 24.95 -10.40 2.45
C TYR A 85 26.03 -9.60 1.71
N GLY A 86 26.33 -8.37 2.12
CA GLY A 86 27.40 -7.56 1.55
C GLY A 86 27.12 -6.95 0.17
N PHE A 87 25.91 -7.10 -0.38
CA PHE A 87 25.52 -6.50 -1.65
C PHE A 87 24.22 -5.68 -1.51
N THR A 88 24.06 -4.67 -2.35
CA THR A 88 22.83 -3.85 -2.42
C THR A 88 21.90 -4.38 -3.51
N PRO A 89 20.82 -5.09 -3.15
CA PRO A 89 19.87 -5.63 -4.14
C PRO A 89 19.18 -4.51 -4.89
N LYS A 90 18.87 -4.75 -6.17
CA LYS A 90 18.08 -3.83 -6.98
C LYS A 90 16.65 -3.74 -6.41
N PRO A 91 15.90 -2.64 -6.63
CA PRO A 91 14.53 -2.50 -6.14
C PRO A 91 13.64 -3.70 -6.53
N VAL A 92 13.69 -4.13 -7.80
CA VAL A 92 12.94 -5.29 -8.34
C VAL A 92 13.28 -6.64 -7.70
N GLU A 93 14.41 -6.75 -7.00
CA GLU A 93 14.81 -7.96 -6.27
C GLU A 93 14.32 -7.94 -4.82
N CYS A 94 13.86 -6.77 -4.33
CA CYS A 94 13.30 -6.62 -3.01
C CYS A 94 11.87 -7.15 -3.01
N PHE A 95 11.56 -8.02 -2.05
CA PHE A 95 10.23 -8.59 -1.91
C PHE A 95 9.18 -7.49 -1.69
N THR A 96 9.55 -6.50 -0.88
CA THR A 96 8.67 -5.39 -0.51
C THR A 96 8.35 -4.49 -1.71
N PHE A 97 9.31 -4.31 -2.63
CA PHE A 97 9.08 -3.57 -3.87
C PHE A 97 8.09 -4.30 -4.78
N ASN A 98 8.22 -5.61 -4.94
CA ASN A 98 7.33 -6.39 -5.81
C ASN A 98 5.89 -6.49 -5.27
N ILE A 99 5.71 -6.32 -3.95
CA ILE A 99 4.37 -6.19 -3.34
C ILE A 99 3.78 -4.81 -3.62
N ILE A 100 4.59 -3.77 -3.46
CA ILE A 100 4.12 -2.38 -3.44
C ILE A 100 3.96 -1.83 -4.86
N ALA A 101 4.98 -1.98 -5.72
CA ALA A 101 4.99 -1.41 -7.06
C ALA A 101 3.66 -1.57 -7.86
N PRO A 102 3.07 -2.78 -8.01
CA PRO A 102 1.84 -2.95 -8.79
C PRO A 102 0.62 -2.23 -8.20
N VAL A 103 0.60 -1.96 -6.90
CA VAL A 103 -0.50 -1.23 -6.22
C VAL A 103 -0.44 0.27 -6.53
N TYR A 104 0.76 0.82 -6.76
CA TYR A 104 0.98 2.27 -6.77
C TYR A 104 1.44 2.82 -8.14
N ASP A 105 1.89 1.98 -9.09
CA ASP A 105 2.35 2.41 -10.43
C ASP A 105 1.22 2.72 -11.44
N PHE A 106 -0.06 2.58 -11.08
CA PHE A 106 -1.18 2.79 -12.01
C PHE A 106 -1.24 4.21 -12.60
N THR A 107 -0.65 5.18 -11.92
CA THR A 107 -0.57 6.59 -12.35
C THR A 107 0.34 6.78 -13.57
N LYS A 108 1.30 5.89 -13.82
CA LYS A 108 2.20 5.95 -14.99
C LYS A 108 1.57 5.42 -16.27
N THR A 109 0.62 4.50 -16.15
CA THR A 109 0.01 3.81 -17.30
C THR A 109 -1.21 4.54 -17.86
N ASN A 110 -1.97 5.27 -17.02
CA ASN A 110 -3.22 5.92 -17.41
C ASN A 110 -3.32 7.35 -16.85
N TYR A 111 -2.62 8.30 -17.48
CA TYR A 111 -2.52 9.68 -17.01
C TYR A 111 -3.88 10.41 -16.94
N ASP A 112 -4.76 10.19 -17.92
CA ASP A 112 -6.09 10.82 -17.98
C ASP A 112 -7.00 10.39 -16.80
N MET A 113 -6.93 9.12 -16.42
CA MET A 113 -7.74 8.56 -15.33
C MET A 113 -7.14 8.86 -13.95
N ALA A 114 -5.83 9.10 -13.86
CA ALA A 114 -5.15 9.39 -12.60
C ALA A 114 -5.71 10.67 -11.96
N GLY A 115 -5.93 11.73 -12.73
CA GLY A 115 -6.48 13.00 -12.23
C GLY A 115 -7.84 12.84 -11.55
N ILE A 116 -8.72 12.03 -12.15
CA ILE A 116 -10.05 11.73 -11.60
C ILE A 116 -9.91 10.96 -10.27
N ILE A 117 -9.02 9.96 -10.22
CA ILE A 117 -8.79 9.17 -9.00
C ILE A 117 -8.26 10.05 -7.87
N TYR A 118 -7.32 10.96 -8.14
CA TYR A 118 -6.85 11.93 -7.14
C TYR A 118 -7.99 12.83 -6.66
N PHE A 119 -8.79 13.37 -7.58
CA PHE A 119 -9.91 14.23 -7.22
C PHE A 119 -10.93 13.50 -6.33
N VAL A 120 -11.29 12.27 -6.67
CA VAL A 120 -12.21 11.44 -5.88
C VAL A 120 -11.60 11.11 -4.51
N ALA A 121 -10.33 10.71 -4.45
CA ALA A 121 -9.66 10.37 -3.20
C ALA A 121 -9.57 11.58 -2.24
N ILE A 122 -9.23 12.76 -2.76
CA ILE A 122 -9.20 14.01 -1.99
C ILE A 122 -10.61 14.38 -1.51
N SER A 123 -11.62 14.24 -2.37
CA SER A 123 -13.01 14.54 -2.01
C SER A 123 -13.52 13.62 -0.88
N LEU A 124 -13.25 12.32 -0.97
CA LEU A 124 -13.58 11.35 0.07
C LEU A 124 -12.84 11.64 1.39
N TRP A 125 -11.57 12.04 1.30
CA TRP A 125 -10.80 12.45 2.46
C TRP A 125 -11.37 13.71 3.14
N LEU A 126 -11.77 14.72 2.37
CA LEU A 126 -12.43 15.93 2.90
C LEU A 126 -13.74 15.59 3.60
N ILE A 127 -14.54 14.68 3.05
CA ILE A 127 -15.77 14.18 3.70
C ILE A 127 -15.44 13.50 5.04
N ALA A 128 -14.40 12.66 5.08
CA ALA A 128 -13.96 12.01 6.31
C ALA A 128 -13.51 13.03 7.36
N VAL A 129 -12.72 14.04 6.97
CA VAL A 129 -12.27 15.13 7.86
C VAL A 129 -13.45 15.93 8.39
N TYR A 130 -14.39 16.30 7.53
CA TYR A 130 -15.60 17.04 7.93
C TYR A 130 -16.43 16.25 8.95
N LYS A 131 -16.67 14.96 8.67
CA LYS A 131 -17.44 14.09 9.57
C LYS A 131 -16.72 13.89 10.92
N PHE A 132 -15.40 13.70 10.88
CA PHE A 132 -14.59 13.59 12.10
C PHE A 132 -14.63 14.87 12.93
N TYR A 133 -14.48 16.03 12.29
CA TYR A 133 -14.56 17.34 12.95
C TYR A 133 -15.94 17.61 13.56
N SER A 134 -17.03 17.27 12.84
CA SER A 134 -18.39 17.38 13.36
C SER A 134 -18.59 16.52 14.61
N ASN A 135 -18.11 15.27 14.59
CA ASN A 135 -18.22 14.36 15.73
C ASN A 135 -17.41 14.85 16.95
N TYR A 136 -16.27 15.49 16.71
CA TYR A 136 -15.48 16.13 17.77
C TYR A 136 -16.22 17.33 18.38
N ARG A 137 -16.80 18.21 17.55
CA ARG A 137 -17.57 19.38 18.00
C ARG A 137 -18.80 18.98 18.81
N ASP A 138 -19.48 17.90 18.41
CA ASP A 138 -20.68 17.39 19.09
C ASP A 138 -20.39 16.69 20.43
N GLY A 139 -19.12 16.59 20.85
CA GLY A 139 -18.73 15.88 22.07
C GLY A 139 -18.93 14.37 22.02
N LYS A 140 -19.15 13.81 20.81
CA LYS A 140 -19.33 12.35 20.59
C LYS A 140 -18.02 11.56 20.65
N MET A 141 -16.90 12.24 20.87
CA MET A 141 -15.59 11.63 21.04
C MET A 141 -15.10 11.86 22.47
N SER A 142 -14.71 10.78 23.16
CA SER A 142 -13.80 10.91 24.30
C SER A 142 -12.51 11.59 23.80
N SER A 143 -11.89 12.42 24.63
CA SER A 143 -10.64 13.11 24.32
C SER A 143 -9.63 12.22 23.58
N ILE A 144 -8.83 12.80 22.67
CA ILE A 144 -7.71 12.12 22.01
C ILE A 144 -6.81 11.39 23.04
N TYR A 145 -6.69 11.94 24.25
CA TYR A 145 -5.97 11.30 25.35
C TYR A 145 -6.58 9.97 25.78
N ALA A 146 -7.91 9.83 25.82
CA ALA A 146 -8.57 8.56 26.13
C ALA A 146 -8.37 7.51 25.03
N PHE A 147 -8.04 7.92 23.80
CA PHE A 147 -7.73 7.01 22.70
C PHE A 147 -6.28 6.51 22.70
N ILE A 148 -5.33 7.28 23.26
CA ILE A 148 -3.92 6.88 23.34
C ILE A 148 -3.66 6.05 24.61
N ASN A 149 -4.43 6.26 25.68
CA ASN A 149 -4.26 5.61 26.99
C ASN A 149 -5.11 4.34 27.21
N ASN A 150 -5.77 3.82 26.17
CA ASN A 150 -6.53 2.56 26.22
C ASN A 150 -5.94 1.58 25.20
#